data_AF-A0A959RR26-F1
#
_entry.id   AF-A0A959RR26-F1
#
_cell.length_a   1.000
_cell.length_b   1.000
_cell.length_c   1.000
_cell.angle_alpha   90.00
_cell.angle_beta   90.00
_cell.angle_gamma   90.00
#
_symmetry.space_group_name_H-M   'P 1'
#
loop_
_entity.id
_entity.type
_entity.pdbx_description
1 polymer ?
#
loop_
_entity_poly.entity_id
_entity_poly.type
_entity_poly.pdbx_seq_one_letter_code
_entity_poly.pdbx_strand_id
1 'polypeptide(L)'
;METKNADLSSLRIDRSSNNSNQNKKLFNLILILIITLLIIAGIYFLWEKLFNKGVSVNLTTATLVSQSQTSAILTASGYVVAQRKAAIASKATGRLVYLGVVEGDPVVKGQIIGRLEDDDVKSQLDQAKATLKLYEADLISAEDNYKREK
;
A
#
# COMPACT_ATOMS: atom_id res chain seq x y z
N MET A 1 46.25 66.66 -99.36
CA MET A 1 47.16 67.71 -98.85
C MET A 1 46.84 67.81 -97.35
N GLU A 2 47.71 67.64 -96.38
CA GLU A 2 49.16 67.76 -96.28
C GLU A 2 49.55 67.14 -94.92
N THR A 3 50.70 66.45 -94.86
CA THR A 3 51.27 65.78 -93.69
C THR A 3 52.06 66.75 -92.81
N LYS A 4 52.05 66.60 -91.47
CA LYS A 4 53.27 66.85 -90.65
C LYS A 4 53.17 66.34 -89.21
N ASN A 5 53.75 65.16 -89.02
CA ASN A 5 54.77 64.77 -88.03
C ASN A 5 54.72 65.29 -86.60
N ALA A 6 54.76 64.31 -85.70
CA ALA A 6 54.94 64.38 -84.26
C ALA A 6 56.29 64.99 -83.82
N ASP A 7 56.28 65.61 -82.64
CA ASP A 7 57.47 65.82 -81.82
C ASP A 7 57.17 65.35 -80.39
N LEU A 8 57.94 64.34 -79.95
CA LEU A 8 57.83 63.60 -78.69
C LEU A 8 58.97 63.97 -77.73
N SER A 9 59.58 65.15 -77.88
CA SER A 9 60.83 65.53 -77.22
C SER A 9 60.70 66.18 -75.84
N SER A 10 59.53 66.20 -75.20
CA SER A 10 59.43 66.71 -73.82
C SER A 10 58.47 65.95 -72.91
N LEU A 11 58.27 64.66 -73.22
CA LEU A 11 57.98 63.58 -72.27
C LEU A 11 59.08 63.47 -71.19
N ARG A 12 59.34 64.56 -70.47
CA ARG A 12 60.31 64.65 -69.39
C ARG A 12 59.56 64.96 -68.11
N ILE A 13 59.04 63.90 -67.51
CA ILE A 13 58.63 63.92 -66.11
C ILE A 13 59.91 63.79 -65.29
N ASP A 14 60.34 64.89 -64.69
CA ASP A 14 61.30 64.87 -63.58
C ASP A 14 60.63 64.19 -62.38
N ARG A 15 61.09 62.98 -62.06
CA ARG A 15 60.79 62.34 -60.78
C ARG A 15 62.05 62.42 -59.92
N SER A 16 62.25 63.59 -59.34
CA SER A 16 63.23 63.83 -58.28
C SER A 16 62.56 63.64 -56.92
N SER A 17 63.07 62.64 -56.17
CA SER A 17 63.42 62.63 -54.73
C SER A 17 62.40 63.15 -53.70
N ASN A 18 62.23 62.66 -52.46
CA ASN A 18 63.07 61.89 -51.56
C ASN A 18 62.21 61.47 -50.34
N ASN A 19 62.37 60.22 -49.90
CA ASN A 19 62.31 59.68 -48.54
C ASN A 19 61.07 59.66 -47.60
N SER A 20 60.92 58.44 -47.05
CA SER A 20 60.66 58.02 -45.65
C SER A 20 59.23 58.02 -45.07
N ASN A 21 58.42 57.00 -45.43
CA ASN A 21 57.48 56.35 -44.48
C ASN A 21 56.74 55.11 -45.06
N GLN A 22 57.36 54.34 -45.96
CA GLN A 22 56.69 53.16 -46.55
C GLN A 22 56.71 51.92 -45.65
N ASN A 23 57.67 51.80 -44.72
CA ASN A 23 57.74 50.68 -43.77
C ASN A 23 56.66 50.75 -42.66
N LYS A 24 56.14 51.95 -42.34
CA LYS A 24 55.09 52.12 -41.32
C LYS A 24 53.71 51.69 -41.80
N LYS A 25 53.41 51.80 -43.11
CA LYS A 25 52.10 51.39 -43.66
C LYS A 25 51.94 49.87 -43.72
N LEU A 26 52.99 49.14 -44.12
CA LEU A 26 52.98 47.68 -44.13
C LEU A 26 53.00 47.11 -42.70
N PHE A 27 53.77 47.72 -41.79
CA PHE A 27 53.77 47.34 -40.38
C PHE A 27 52.40 47.59 -39.70
N ASN A 28 51.75 48.72 -39.98
CA ASN A 28 50.39 48.98 -39.47
C ASN A 28 49.34 48.02 -40.05
N LEU A 29 49.46 47.60 -41.32
CA LEU A 29 48.55 46.60 -41.91
C LEU A 29 48.71 45.22 -41.28
N ILE A 30 49.95 44.79 -41.06
CA ILE A 30 50.25 43.52 -40.37
C ILE A 30 49.75 43.58 -38.92
N LEU A 31 49.90 44.71 -38.24
CA LEU A 31 49.42 44.90 -36.87
C LEU A 31 47.88 44.88 -36.79
N ILE A 32 47.17 45.49 -37.76
CA ILE A 32 45.71 45.39 -37.88
C ILE A 32 45.27 43.95 -38.14
N LEU A 33 45.96 43.23 -39.03
CA LEU A 33 45.63 41.84 -39.36
C LEU A 33 45.83 40.92 -38.14
N ILE A 34 46.93 41.10 -37.40
CA ILE A 34 47.19 40.38 -36.14
C ILE A 34 46.13 40.69 -35.08
N ILE A 35 45.77 41.97 -34.91
CA ILE A 35 44.71 42.37 -33.95
C ILE A 35 43.37 41.76 -34.35
N THR A 36 43.03 41.78 -35.63
CA THR A 36 41.78 41.19 -36.14
C THR A 36 41.74 39.68 -35.91
N LEU A 37 42.85 38.99 -36.16
CA LEU A 37 43.00 37.55 -35.89
C LEU A 37 42.86 37.24 -34.38
N LEU A 38 43.46 38.06 -33.52
CA LEU A 38 43.36 37.95 -32.07
C LEU A 38 41.93 38.15 -31.55
N ILE A 39 41.19 39.10 -32.13
CA ILE A 39 39.79 39.35 -31.78
C ILE A 39 38.92 38.16 -32.17
N ILE A 40 39.12 37.60 -33.37
CA ILE A 40 38.36 36.43 -33.85
C ILE A 40 38.64 35.19 -32.97
N ALA A 41 39.92 34.93 -32.66
CA ALA A 41 40.30 33.83 -31.77
C ALA A 41 39.74 34.02 -30.35
N GLY A 42 39.76 35.25 -29.83
CA GLY A 42 39.18 35.60 -28.54
C GLY A 42 37.68 35.35 -28.49
N ILE A 43 36.94 35.77 -29.52
CA ILE A 43 35.48 35.55 -29.62
C ILE A 43 35.16 34.06 -29.70
N TYR A 44 35.90 33.29 -30.51
CA TYR A 44 35.70 31.85 -30.65
C TYR A 44 35.89 31.11 -29.32
N PHE A 45 36.97 31.44 -28.59
CA PHE A 45 37.26 30.85 -27.29
C PHE A 45 36.24 31.25 -26.22
N LEU A 46 35.73 32.49 -26.27
CA LEU A 46 34.67 32.95 -25.37
C LEU A 46 33.33 32.27 -25.66
N TRP A 47 33.02 32.01 -26.93
CA TRP A 47 31.81 31.31 -27.35
C TRP A 47 31.80 29.86 -26.88
N GLU A 48 32.89 29.10 -27.06
CA GLU A 48 32.96 27.74 -26.53
C GLU A 48 32.75 27.71 -25.01
N LYS A 49 33.38 28.64 -24.28
CA LYS A 49 33.31 28.66 -22.82
C LYS A 49 31.94 29.09 -22.28
N LEU A 50 31.22 29.94 -23.02
CA LEU A 50 29.90 30.44 -22.63
C LEU A 50 28.76 29.51 -23.06
N PHE A 51 28.87 28.88 -24.24
CA PHE A 51 27.82 27.98 -24.77
C PHE A 51 27.97 26.52 -24.32
N ASN A 52 29.16 26.03 -23.94
CA ASN A 52 29.34 24.62 -23.54
C ASN A 52 29.10 24.34 -22.04
N LYS A 53 28.46 25.24 -21.30
CA LYS A 53 27.94 24.90 -19.97
C LYS A 53 26.60 24.20 -20.11
N GLY A 54 26.61 22.98 -20.67
CA GLY A 54 25.52 22.05 -20.55
C GLY A 54 25.32 21.72 -19.07
N VAL A 55 24.22 22.19 -18.48
CA VAL A 55 23.82 21.82 -17.12
C VAL A 55 23.55 20.32 -17.11
N SER A 56 24.39 19.55 -16.44
CA SER A 56 24.17 18.13 -16.22
C SER A 56 23.01 17.96 -15.23
N VAL A 57 21.79 17.89 -15.75
CA VAL A 57 20.61 17.54 -14.95
C VAL A 57 20.63 16.03 -14.69
N ASN A 58 20.77 15.67 -13.42
CA ASN A 58 20.65 14.28 -13.00
C ASN A 58 19.16 13.95 -12.89
N LEU A 59 18.63 13.25 -13.90
CA LEU A 59 17.24 12.83 -13.93
C LEU A 59 17.07 11.63 -12.99
N THR A 60 16.73 11.91 -11.73
CA THR A 60 16.19 10.89 -10.84
C THR A 60 14.77 10.57 -11.30
N THR A 61 14.57 9.33 -11.76
CA THR A 61 13.26 8.81 -12.11
C THR A 61 12.37 8.84 -10.87
N ALA A 62 11.32 9.67 -10.87
CA ALA A 62 10.30 9.61 -9.85
C ALA A 62 9.45 8.34 -10.06
N THR A 63 9.68 7.32 -9.23
CA THR A 63 8.80 6.16 -9.17
C THR A 63 7.49 6.57 -8.52
N LEU A 64 6.40 6.56 -9.29
CA LEU A 64 5.04 6.65 -8.76
C LEU A 64 4.76 5.40 -7.92
N VAL A 65 4.92 5.50 -6.60
CA VAL A 65 4.37 4.50 -5.68
C VAL A 65 2.87 4.73 -5.64
N SER A 66 2.13 3.96 -6.45
CA SER A 66 0.67 3.93 -6.41
C SER A 66 0.20 3.51 -5.01
N GLN A 67 -0.61 4.33 -4.35
CA GLN A 67 -1.28 4.02 -3.07
C GLN A 67 -2.13 2.74 -3.13
N SER A 68 -2.37 2.17 -4.32
CA SER A 68 -3.12 0.92 -4.48
C SER A 68 -2.45 -0.30 -3.81
N GLN A 69 -1.17 -0.22 -3.43
CA GLN A 69 -0.48 -1.30 -2.72
C GLN A 69 -0.75 -1.34 -1.20
N THR A 70 -1.34 -0.28 -0.62
CA THR A 70 -1.64 -0.21 0.83
C THR A 70 -3.01 -0.80 1.18
N SER A 71 -3.87 -1.07 0.19
CA SER A 71 -5.22 -1.60 0.40
C SER A 71 -5.40 -3.00 -0.20
N ALA A 72 -4.39 -3.87 -0.02
CA ALA A 72 -4.60 -5.29 -0.22
C ALA A 72 -5.57 -5.79 0.86
N ILE A 73 -6.88 -5.75 0.58
CA ILE A 73 -7.90 -6.42 1.39
C ILE A 73 -7.61 -7.91 1.26
N LEU A 74 -6.84 -8.44 2.21
CA LEU A 74 -6.56 -9.86 2.32
C LEU A 74 -7.88 -10.57 2.63
N THR A 75 -8.49 -11.10 1.59
CA THR A 75 -9.76 -11.83 1.69
C THR A 75 -9.41 -13.26 2.11
N ALA A 76 -9.48 -13.54 3.41
CA ALA A 76 -9.38 -14.88 3.95
C ALA A 76 -10.77 -15.51 3.96
N SER A 77 -10.99 -16.54 3.15
CA SER A 77 -12.21 -17.34 3.19
C SER A 77 -12.21 -18.23 4.43
N GLY A 78 -13.15 -17.98 5.35
CA GLY A 78 -13.43 -18.85 6.48
C GLY A 78 -14.87 -19.34 6.43
N TYR A 79 -15.14 -20.51 6.99
CA TYR A 79 -16.50 -21.02 7.13
C TYR A 79 -17.00 -20.75 8.55
N VAL A 80 -18.25 -20.31 8.69
CA VAL A 80 -18.88 -20.11 10.00
C VAL A 80 -19.43 -21.44 10.49
N VAL A 81 -19.08 -21.81 11.72
CA VAL A 81 -19.61 -22.98 12.41
C VAL A 81 -20.30 -22.55 13.70
N ALA A 82 -21.29 -23.33 14.15
CA ALA A 82 -21.95 -23.06 15.42
C ALA A 82 -20.93 -23.13 16.58
N GLN A 83 -20.92 -22.10 17.43
CA GLN A 83 -20.04 -22.06 18.61
C GLN A 83 -20.32 -23.22 19.59
N ARG A 84 -21.57 -23.67 19.66
CA ARG A 84 -22.00 -24.82 20.48
C ARG A 84 -22.95 -25.69 19.68
N LYS A 85 -22.64 -26.99 19.63
CA LYS A 85 -23.48 -28.02 19.03
C LYS A 85 -23.85 -29.03 20.11
N ALA A 86 -25.12 -29.36 20.23
CA ALA A 86 -25.60 -30.39 21.13
C ALA A 86 -26.46 -31.38 20.34
N ALA A 87 -26.13 -32.67 20.45
CA ALA A 87 -27.02 -33.73 20.02
C ALA A 87 -27.91 -34.10 21.22
N ILE A 88 -29.22 -33.93 21.07
CA ILE A 88 -30.17 -34.19 22.15
C ILE A 88 -30.64 -35.63 22.01
N ALA A 89 -30.38 -36.44 23.03
CA ALA A 89 -30.90 -37.80 23.14
C ALA A 89 -31.56 -37.96 24.50
N SER A 90 -32.55 -38.84 24.58
CA SER A 90 -33.13 -39.19 25.86
C SER A 90 -32.12 -39.92 26.73
N LYS A 91 -32.11 -39.59 28.04
CA LYS A 91 -31.35 -40.35 29.05
C LYS A 91 -31.96 -41.72 29.32
N ALA A 92 -33.27 -41.87 29.14
CA ALA A 92 -34.02 -43.09 29.40
C ALA A 92 -34.77 -43.56 28.15
N THR A 93 -34.86 -44.87 27.96
CA THR A 93 -35.67 -45.44 26.88
C THR A 93 -37.14 -45.37 27.29
N GLY A 94 -38.01 -44.95 26.37
CA GLY A 94 -39.44 -44.86 26.62
C GLY A 94 -40.21 -44.43 25.37
N ARG A 95 -41.54 -44.46 25.46
CA ARG A 95 -42.44 -43.97 24.40
C ARG A 95 -42.52 -42.45 24.45
N LEU A 96 -42.39 -41.78 23.31
CA LEU A 96 -42.60 -40.33 23.22
C LEU A 96 -44.09 -40.02 23.32
N VAL A 97 -44.50 -39.27 24.34
CA VAL A 97 -45.91 -38.89 24.57
C VAL A 97 -46.19 -37.44 24.17
N TYR A 98 -45.15 -36.62 24.04
CA TYR A 98 -45.26 -35.22 23.66
C TYR A 98 -44.01 -34.75 22.90
N LEU A 99 -44.22 -33.97 21.85
CA LEU A 99 -43.19 -33.26 21.11
C LEU A 99 -43.64 -31.80 20.93
N GLY A 100 -42.87 -30.87 21.46
CA GLY A 100 -43.22 -29.45 21.55
C GLY A 100 -42.45 -28.53 20.61
N VAL A 101 -41.71 -29.08 19.65
CA VAL A 101 -40.89 -28.33 18.70
C VAL A 101 -40.94 -28.98 17.32
N VAL A 102 -40.78 -28.16 16.29
CA VAL A 102 -40.58 -28.61 14.91
C VAL A 102 -39.13 -28.36 14.50
N GLU A 103 -38.68 -29.08 13.47
CA GLU A 103 -37.37 -28.87 12.88
C GLU A 103 -37.19 -27.41 12.45
N GLY A 104 -36.09 -26.78 12.90
CA GLY A 104 -35.78 -25.38 12.62
C GLY A 104 -36.24 -24.39 13.69
N ASP A 105 -37.03 -24.82 14.68
CA ASP A 105 -37.48 -23.93 15.75
C ASP A 105 -36.32 -23.51 16.69
N PRO A 106 -36.26 -22.23 17.07
CA PRO A 106 -35.31 -21.78 18.08
C PRO A 106 -35.72 -22.30 19.47
N VAL A 107 -34.76 -22.89 20.19
CA VAL A 107 -34.97 -23.41 21.55
C VAL A 107 -33.99 -22.79 22.54
N VAL A 108 -34.44 -22.64 23.79
CA VAL A 108 -33.62 -22.11 24.88
C VAL A 108 -33.25 -23.19 25.89
N LYS A 109 -32.17 -22.95 26.65
CA LYS A 109 -31.73 -23.88 27.70
C LYS A 109 -32.83 -24.09 28.73
N GLY A 110 -33.16 -25.36 29.01
CA GLY A 110 -34.19 -25.74 29.98
C GLY A 110 -35.61 -25.84 29.41
N GLN A 111 -35.80 -25.50 28.13
CA GLN A 111 -37.09 -25.70 27.45
C GLN A 111 -37.37 -27.20 27.28
N ILE A 112 -38.59 -27.61 27.62
CA ILE A 112 -39.08 -28.97 27.40
C ILE A 112 -39.45 -29.10 25.93
N ILE A 113 -38.62 -29.79 25.16
CA ILE A 113 -38.85 -30.04 23.74
C ILE A 113 -39.64 -31.33 23.47
N GLY A 114 -39.66 -32.25 24.43
CA GLY A 114 -40.43 -33.49 24.37
C GLY A 114 -40.53 -34.16 25.73
N ARG A 115 -41.52 -35.05 25.88
CA ARG A 115 -41.76 -35.84 27.10
C ARG A 115 -41.92 -37.30 26.73
N LEU A 116 -41.32 -38.15 27.54
CA LEU A 116 -41.47 -39.59 27.47
C LEU A 116 -42.48 -40.06 28.51
N GLU A 117 -43.12 -41.19 28.24
CA GLU A 117 -43.96 -41.90 29.20
C GLU A 117 -43.16 -42.18 30.49
N ASP A 118 -43.73 -41.84 31.64
CA ASP A 118 -43.05 -41.84 32.94
C ASP A 118 -43.88 -42.49 34.07
N ASP A 119 -44.93 -43.25 33.74
CA ASP A 119 -45.86 -43.84 34.71
C ASP A 119 -45.19 -44.84 35.67
N ASP A 120 -44.32 -45.72 35.14
CA ASP A 120 -43.55 -46.66 35.95
C ASP A 120 -42.58 -45.93 36.89
N VAL A 121 -41.93 -44.87 36.38
CA VAL A 121 -40.97 -44.06 37.14
C VAL A 121 -41.69 -43.30 38.26
N LYS A 122 -42.87 -42.75 37.99
CA LYS A 122 -43.72 -42.11 39.01
C LYS A 122 -44.15 -43.10 40.08
N SER A 123 -44.59 -44.29 39.67
CA SER A 123 -45.01 -45.33 40.61
C SER A 123 -43.87 -45.75 41.55
N GLN A 124 -42.66 -45.94 41.00
CA GLN A 124 -41.47 -46.23 41.81
C GLN A 124 -41.09 -45.09 42.75
N LEU A 125 -41.20 -43.84 42.28
CA LEU A 125 -40.95 -42.66 43.11
C LEU A 125 -41.94 -42.57 44.28
N ASP A 126 -43.21 -42.83 44.03
CA ASP A 126 -44.24 -42.78 45.06
C ASP A 126 -44.10 -43.91 46.09
N GLN A 127 -43.72 -45.11 45.64
CA GLN A 127 -43.35 -46.21 46.52
C GLN A 127 -42.16 -45.82 47.42
N ALA A 128 -41.09 -45.26 46.83
CA ALA A 128 -39.91 -44.84 47.58
C ALA A 128 -40.24 -43.75 48.63
N LYS A 129 -41.11 -42.79 48.28
CA LYS A 129 -41.60 -41.78 49.22
C LYS A 129 -42.43 -42.38 50.34
N ALA A 130 -43.28 -43.36 50.05
CA ALA A 130 -44.05 -44.05 51.07
C ALA A 130 -43.14 -44.80 52.05
N THR A 131 -42.11 -45.49 51.55
CA THR A 131 -41.09 -46.15 52.36
C THR A 131 -40.32 -45.17 53.23
N LEU A 132 -39.94 -44.00 52.69
CA LEU A 132 -39.31 -42.93 53.46
C LEU A 132 -40.18 -42.50 54.66
N LYS A 133 -41.47 -42.25 54.43
CA LYS A 133 -42.42 -41.86 55.47
C LYS A 133 -42.59 -42.92 56.54
N LEU A 134 -42.58 -44.20 56.16
CA LEU A 134 -42.63 -45.30 57.13
C LEU A 134 -41.42 -45.27 58.06
N TYR A 135 -40.21 -45.13 57.50
CA TYR A 135 -39.00 -45.05 58.33
C TYR A 135 -38.92 -43.79 59.18
N GLU A 136 -39.43 -42.66 58.70
CA GLU A 136 -39.56 -41.44 59.52
C GLU A 136 -40.50 -41.68 60.71
N ALA A 137 -41.64 -42.34 60.50
CA ALA A 137 -42.57 -42.69 61.57
C ALA A 137 -41.98 -43.70 62.57
N ASP A 138 -41.22 -44.69 62.08
CA ASP A 138 -40.52 -45.65 62.92
C ASP A 138 -39.44 -44.98 63.76
N LEU A 139 -38.69 -44.03 63.18
CA LEU A 139 -37.68 -43.25 63.88
C LEU A 139 -38.30 -42.40 65.00
N ILE A 140 -39.39 -41.70 64.71
CA ILE A 140 -40.14 -40.93 65.72
C ILE A 140 -40.61 -41.85 66.85
N SER A 141 -41.17 -43.01 66.51
CA SER A 141 -41.64 -43.98 67.49
C SER A 141 -40.50 -44.53 68.36
N ALA A 142 -39.33 -44.78 67.77
CA ALA A 142 -38.14 -45.22 68.47
C ALA A 142 -37.59 -44.14 69.40
N GLU A 143 -37.57 -42.88 68.97
CA GLU A 143 -37.17 -41.75 69.82
C GLU A 143 -38.11 -41.54 71.00
N ASP A 144 -39.43 -41.64 70.78
CA ASP A 144 -40.43 -41.53 71.84
C ASP A 144 -40.30 -42.66 72.86
N ASN A 145 -40.03 -43.88 72.40
CA ASN A 145 -39.74 -45.01 73.29
C ASN A 145 -38.47 -44.76 74.12
N TYR A 146 -37.38 -44.30 73.49
CA TYR A 146 -36.13 -43.99 74.19
C TYR A 146 -36.32 -42.90 75.26
N LYS A 147 -37.11 -41.86 74.98
CA LYS A 147 -37.44 -40.80 75.94
C LYS A 147 -38.29 -41.30 77.11
N ARG A 148 -39.11 -42.34 76.92
CA ARG A 148 -39.95 -42.92 77.98
C ARG A 148 -39.17 -43.78 78.97
N GLU A 149 -38.07 -44.39 78.53
CA GLU A 149 -37.26 -45.29 79.36
C GLU A 149 -36.22 -44.56 80.23
N LYS A 150 -36.01 -43.27 80.00
CA LYS A 150 -35.06 -42.42 80.74
C LYS A 150 -35.75 -41.52 81.75
#